data_AF-A0A6B3G1J3-F1
#
_entry.id   AF-A0A6B3G1J3-F1
#
_cell.length_a   1.000
_cell.length_b   1.000
_cell.length_c   1.000
_cell.angle_alpha   90.00
_cell.angle_beta   90.00
_cell.angle_gamma   90.00
#
_symmetry.space_group_name_H-M   'P 1'
#
loop_
_entity.id
_entity.type
_entity.pdbx_description
1 polymer ?
#
loop_
_entity_poly.entity_id
_entity_poly.type
_entity_poly.pdbx_seq_one_letter_code
_entity_poly.pdbx_strand_id
1 'polypeptide(L)' 'VRAELPLDDALTVMRRAATHLAQVADGSGRVLGLVAMEDVLEMLVGEVRDPAHRVVSVPRRTVDVPGTPGRPPSGALVH' A
#
# COMPACT_ATOMS: atom_id res chain seq x y z
N VAL A 1 7.62 4.72 -1.09
CA VAL A 1 6.48 5.28 -1.85
C VAL A 1 5.49 5.83 -0.85
N ARG A 2 4.85 6.98 -1.12
CA ARG A 2 3.82 7.54 -0.25
C ARG A 2 2.44 6.96 -0.58
N ALA A 3 1.61 6.75 0.43
CA ALA A 3 0.27 6.18 0.29
C ALA A 3 -0.65 7.04 -0.59
N GLU A 4 -0.51 8.36 -0.51
CA GLU A 4 -1.26 9.33 -1.31
C GLU A 4 -0.67 9.60 -2.71
N LEU A 5 0.42 8.94 -3.10
CA LEU A 5 1.03 9.13 -4.42
C LEU A 5 0.14 8.52 -5.51
N PRO A 6 -0.12 9.21 -6.63
CA PRO A 6 -0.76 8.60 -7.80
C PRO A 6 -0.02 7.33 -8.26
N LEU A 7 -0.77 6.35 -8.76
CA LEU A 7 -0.21 5.05 -9.14
C LEU A 7 0.83 5.14 -10.26
N ASP A 8 0.65 6.04 -11.22
CA ASP A 8 1.57 6.30 -12.33
C ASP A 8 2.90 6.91 -11.85
N ASP A 9 2.82 7.79 -10.85
CA ASP A 9 3.99 8.33 -10.17
C ASP A 9 4.69 7.27 -9.33
N ALA A 10 3.95 6.43 -8.61
CA ALA A 10 4.50 5.30 -7.86
C ALA A 10 5.26 4.32 -8.78
N LEU A 11 4.66 3.98 -9.93
CA LEU A 11 5.30 3.16 -10.96
C LEU A 11 6.58 3.82 -11.50
N THR A 12 6.54 5.12 -11.75
CA THR A 12 7.71 5.89 -12.20
C THR A 12 8.85 5.82 -11.18
N VAL A 13 8.54 5.96 -9.89
CA VAL A 13 9.51 5.85 -8.79
C VAL A 13 10.12 4.46 -8.73
N MET A 14 9.30 3.41 -8.72
CA MET A 14 9.76 2.02 -8.63
C MET A 14 10.64 1.62 -9.82
N ARG A 15 10.27 2.05 -11.04
CA ARG A 15 11.07 1.82 -12.26
C ARG A 15 12.42 2.53 -12.22
N ARG A 16 12.45 3.79 -11.77
CA ARG A 16 13.72 4.55 -11.63
C ARG A 16 14.64 3.92 -10.59
N ALA A 17 14.08 3.36 -9.53
CA ALA A 17 14.82 2.66 -8.50
C ALA A 17 15.22 1.21 -8.86
N ALA A 18 14.82 0.71 -10.05
CA ALA A 18 15.04 -0.66 -10.51
C ALA A 18 14.62 -1.72 -9.46
N THR A 19 13.52 -1.46 -8.72
CA THR A 19 12.99 -2.37 -7.71
C THR A 19 11.55 -2.79 -8.01
N HIS A 20 11.27 -4.07 -7.80
CA HIS A 20 9.93 -4.64 -7.96
C HIS A 20 9.09 -4.53 -6.67
N LEU A 21 9.72 -4.27 -5.52
CA LEU A 21 9.05 -4.07 -4.25
C LEU A 21 9.36 -2.68 -3.70
N ALA A 22 8.36 -2.04 -3.11
CA ALA A 22 8.52 -0.77 -2.43
C ALA A 22 7.80 -0.74 -1.09
N GLN A 23 8.43 -0.09 -0.12
CA GLN A 23 7.79 0.27 1.14
C GLN A 23 6.77 1.39 0.91
N VAL A 24 5.56 1.23 1.45
CA VAL A 24 4.51 2.24 1.46
C VAL A 24 4.46 2.88 2.84
N ALA A 25 4.51 4.21 2.89
CA ALA A 25 4.41 4.98 4.11
C ALA A 25 3.34 6.08 3.98
N ASP A 26 2.73 6.45 5.10
CA ASP A 26 1.81 7.59 5.16
C ASP A 26 2.57 8.94 5.18
N GLY A 27 1.83 10.05 5.21
CA GLY A 27 2.39 11.40 5.28
C GLY A 27 3.28 11.68 6.51
N SER A 28 3.13 10.91 7.59
CA SER A 28 3.98 10.98 8.80
C SER A 28 5.29 10.19 8.67
N GLY A 29 5.43 9.38 7.61
CA GLY A 29 6.56 8.48 7.41
C GLY A 29 6.38 7.11 8.08
N ARG A 30 5.22 6.83 8.69
CA ARG A 30 4.94 5.52 9.24
C ARG A 30 4.72 4.53 8.11
N VAL A 31 5.42 3.39 8.19
CA VAL A 31 5.29 2.29 7.24
C VAL A 31 3.93 1.62 7.39
N LEU A 32 3.17 1.58 6.32
CA LEU A 32 1.88 0.90 6.22
C LEU A 32 2.03 -0.52 5.70
N GLY A 33 3.01 -0.76 4.82
CA GLY A 33 3.22 -2.08 4.22
C GLY A 33 4.19 -2.06 3.04
N LEU A 34 4.05 -3.09 2.20
CA LEU A 34 4.79 -3.24 0.94
C LEU A 34 3.81 -3.24 -0.22
N VAL A 35 4.27 -2.80 -1.38
CA VAL A 35 3.58 -2.92 -2.66
C VAL A 35 4.52 -3.50 -3.69
N ALA A 36 3.99 -4.39 -4.54
CA ALA A 36 4.71 -4.93 -5.67
C ALA A 36 4.38 -4.17 -6.96
N MET A 37 5.34 -4.09 -7.88
CA MET A 37 5.16 -3.36 -9.14
C MET A 37 4.03 -3.95 -9.98
N GLU A 38 3.85 -5.28 -9.93
CA GLU A 38 2.76 -6.00 -10.59
C GLU A 38 1.38 -5.56 -10.09
N ASP A 39 1.20 -5.31 -8.80
CA ASP A 39 -0.07 -4.84 -8.25
C ASP A 39 -0.37 -3.41 -8.74
N VAL A 40 0.65 -2.55 -8.82
CA VAL A 40 0.51 -1.19 -9.35
C VAL A 40 0.12 -1.22 -10.83
N LEU A 41 0.75 -2.09 -11.61
CA LEU A 41 0.44 -2.28 -13.03
C LEU A 41 -0.98 -2.82 -13.24
N GLU A 42 -1.39 -3.81 -12.45
CA GLU A 42 -2.74 -4.38 -12.50
C GLU A 42 -3.81 -3.32 -12.22
N MET A 43 -3.58 -2.44 -11.24
CA MET A 43 -4.53 -1.37 -10.92
C MET A 43 -4.58 -0.26 -11.99
N LEU A 44 -3.44 0.05 -12.64
CA LEU A 44 -3.37 1.06 -13.71
C LEU A 44 -3.94 0.58 -15.04
N VAL A 45 -3.64 -0.67 -15.41
CA VAL A 45 -4.04 -1.26 -16.69
C VAL A 45 -5.42 -1.92 -16.60
N GLY A 46 -5.82 -2.34 -15.40
CA GLY A 46 -6.97 -3.23 -15.19
C GLY A 46 -6.66 -4.65 -15.66
N GLU A 47 -7.68 -5.51 -15.65
CA GLU A 47 -7.61 -6.75 -16.44
C GLU A 47 -7.59 -6.32 -17.91
N VAL A 48 -6.48 -6.60 -18.60
CA VAL A 48 -6.45 -6.52 -20.07
C VAL A 48 -7.66 -7.30 -20.55
N ARG A 49 -8.66 -6.61 -21.12
CA ARG A 49 -9.84 -7.25 -21.71
C ARG A 49 -9.37 -8.06 -22.90
N ASP A 50 -8.89 -9.27 -22.66
CA ASP A 50 -8.85 -10.29 -23.68
C ASP A 50 -10.32 -10.70 -23.94
N PRO A 51 -10.86 -10.51 -25.15
CA PRO A 51 -12.21 -10.99 -25.46
C PRO A 51 -12.37 -12.50 -25.25
N ALA A 52 -11.29 -13.27 -25.07
CA ALA A 52 -11.29 -14.70 -24.80
C ALA A 52 -11.16 -15.09 -23.30
N HIS A 53 -10.93 -14.16 -22.36
CA HIS A 53 -10.64 -14.52 -20.96
C HIS A 53 -11.54 -13.76 -19.96
N ARG A 54 -12.53 -14.47 -19.39
CA ARG A 54 -13.29 -13.99 -18.21
C ARG A 54 -12.60 -14.50 -16.96
N VAL A 55 -11.83 -13.66 -16.29
CA VAL A 55 -11.27 -13.99 -14.97
C VAL A 55 -12.12 -13.33 -13.89
N VAL A 56 -12.37 -14.10 -12.83
CA VAL A 56 -13.04 -13.64 -11.61
C VAL A 56 -11.93 -13.15 -10.70
N SER A 57 -11.82 -11.84 -10.48
CA SER A 57 -10.87 -11.30 -9.51
C SER A 57 -11.31 -11.70 -8.09
N VAL A 58 -10.47 -12.49 -7.41
CA VAL A 58 -10.69 -12.83 -5.99
C VAL A 58 -10.28 -11.60 -5.17
N PRO A 59 -11.14 -11.06 -4.28
CA PRO A 59 -10.77 -9.89 -3.48
C PRO A 59 -9.57 -10.23 -2.60
N ARG A 60 -8.46 -9.50 -2.81
CA ARG A 60 -7.27 -9.56 -1.95
C ARG A 60 -7.71 -9.17 -0.53
N ARG A 61 -7.59 -10.09 0.44
CA ARG A 61 -7.87 -9.81 1.86
C ARG A 61 -6.89 -8.74 2.33
N THR A 62 -7.38 -7.53 2.56
CA THR A 62 -6.68 -6.55 3.39
C THR A 62 -6.49 -7.18 4.77
N VAL A 63 -5.24 -7.37 5.17
CA VAL A 63 -4.92 -7.79 6.54
C VAL A 63 -5.40 -6.66 7.45
N ASP A 64 -6.45 -6.94 8.23
CA ASP A 64 -6.87 -6.07 9.33
C ASP A 64 -5.71 -6.02 10.33
N VAL A 65 -5.02 -4.89 10.41
CA VAL A 65 -3.96 -4.67 11.41
C VAL A 65 -4.66 -4.38 12.73
N PRO A 66 -4.62 -5.28 13.74
CA PRO A 66 -5.27 -5.01 15.01
C PRO A 66 -4.65 -3.78 15.65
N GLY A 67 -5.51 -2.94 16.24
CA GLY A 67 -5.19 -1.64 16.79
C GLY A 67 -3.93 -1.63 17.66
N THR A 68 -3.11 -0.61 17.45
CA THR A 68 -2.02 -0.26 18.36
C THR A 68 -2.64 0.10 19.72
N PRO A 69 -2.27 -0.56 20.83
CA PRO A 69 -2.79 -0.19 22.13
C PRO A 69 -2.34 1.22 22.48
N GLY A 70 -3.31 2.05 22.87
CA GLY A 70 -3.12 3.44 23.26
C GLY A 70 -2.03 3.58 24.33
N ARG A 71 -1.11 4.50 24.10
CA ARG A 71 -0.12 4.96 25.07
C ARG A 71 -0.87 5.52 26.29
N PRO A 72 -0.65 5.02 27.52
CA PRO A 72 -1.23 5.66 28.70
C PRO A 72 -0.63 7.06 28.87
N PRO A 73 -1.41 8.07 29.29
CA PRO A 73 -0.88 9.38 29.61
C PRO A 73 0.11 9.25 30.77
N SER A 74 1.34 9.68 30.52
CA SER A 74 2.40 9.76 31.49
C SER A 74 2.07 10.88 32.49
N GLY A 75 1.87 10.49 33.76
CA GLY A 75 2.05 11.35 34.92
C GLY A 75 0.98 12.41 35.20
N ALA A 76 0.21 12.19 36.25
CA ALA A 76 -0.12 13.24 37.22
C ALA A 76 -0.35 12.61 38.60
N LEU A 77 0.74 12.51 39.36
CA LEU A 77 0.70 12.61 40.82
C LEU A 77 -0.07 13.89 41.19
N VAL A 78 -1.04 13.82 42.10
CA VAL A 78 -1.09 14.65 43.33
C VAL A 78 -2.31 14.27 44.20
N HIS A 79 -1.98 14.05 45.48
CA HIS A 79 -2.79 14.06 46.71
C HIS A 79 -3.92 13.04 46.91
#